data_AF-A0A1E3U587-F1
#
_entry.id   AF-A0A1E3U587-F1
#
_cell.length_a   1.000
_cell.length_b   1.000
_cell.length_c   1.000
_cell.angle_alpha   90.00
_cell.angle_beta   90.00
_cell.angle_gamma   90.00
#
_symmetry.space_group_name_H-M   'P 1'
#
loop_
_entity.id
_entity.type
_entity.pdbx_description
1 polymer ?
#
loop_
_entity_poly.entity_id
_entity_poly.type
_entity_poly.pdbx_seq_one_letter_code
_entity_poly.pdbx_strand_id
1 'polypeptide(L)' 'MSAMCVKVREQTNMNRKEFAEWLGIPYRTMQDWERGVSEVPDYVLNLIAYKVKNEKEKGNI' A
#
# COMPACT_ATOMS: atom_id res chain seq x y z
N MET A 1 3.20 4.33 -13.89
CA MET A 1 1.98 3.52 -13.71
C MET A 1 1.59 3.42 -12.22
N SER A 2 1.30 4.54 -11.55
CA SER A 2 1.30 4.63 -10.05
C SER A 2 -0.08 4.58 -9.35
N ALA A 3 -1.15 4.25 -10.06
CA ALA A 3 -2.52 4.40 -9.52
C ALA A 3 -2.96 3.32 -8.52
N MET A 4 -2.34 2.13 -8.55
CA MET A 4 -2.85 0.97 -7.79
C MET A 4 -2.63 1.11 -6.28
N CYS A 5 -1.42 1.53 -5.87
CA CYS A 5 -1.05 1.64 -4.46
C CYS A 5 -1.82 2.77 -3.75
N VAL A 6 -2.02 3.89 -4.44
CA VAL A 6 -2.83 5.03 -3.93
C VAL A 6 -4.29 4.61 -3.71
N LYS A 7 -4.89 3.90 -4.66
CA LYS A 7 -6.27 3.39 -4.54
C LYS A 7 -6.43 2.44 -3.36
N VAL A 8 -5.45 1.56 -3.12
CA VAL A 8 -5.52 0.66 -1.96
C VAL A 8 -5.40 1.44 -0.64
N ARG A 9 -4.51 2.43 -0.55
CA ARG A 9 -4.41 3.29 0.64
C ARG A 9 -5.71 4.03 0.95
N GLU A 10 -6.40 4.53 -0.07
CA GLU A 10 -7.71 5.17 0.09
C GLU A 10 -8.78 4.20 0.60
N GLN A 11 -8.73 2.92 0.19
CA GLN A 11 -9.65 1.90 0.66
C GLN A 11 -9.40 1.46 2.10
N THR A 12 -8.14 1.45 2.56
CA THR A 12 -7.81 1.05 3.94
C THR A 12 -8.00 2.17 4.95
N ASN A 13 -8.35 3.39 4.51
CA ASN A 13 -8.49 4.59 5.33
C ASN A 13 -7.26 4.90 6.22
N MET A 14 -6.07 4.44 5.79
CA MET A 14 -4.81 4.63 6.50
C MET A 14 -4.10 5.90 6.05
N ASN A 15 -3.46 6.59 7.00
CA ASN A 15 -2.54 7.66 6.65
C ASN A 15 -1.28 7.09 5.98
N ARG A 16 -0.50 7.92 5.28
CA ARG A 16 0.66 7.45 4.51
C ARG A 16 1.74 6.77 5.37
N LYS A 17 1.89 7.21 6.62
CA LYS A 17 2.86 6.67 7.56
C LYS A 17 2.39 5.29 8.05
N GLU A 18 1.14 5.18 8.46
CA GLU A 18 0.50 3.91 8.84
C GLU A 18 0.55 2.90 7.71
N PHE A 19 0.30 3.33 6.46
CA PHE A 19 0.35 2.43 5.31
C PHE A 19 1.78 1.92 5.04
N ALA A 20 2.80 2.78 5.18
CA ALA A 20 4.19 2.39 5.04
C ALA A 20 4.61 1.40 6.15
N GLU A 21 4.24 1.69 7.40
CA GLU A 21 4.48 0.82 8.56
C GLU A 21 3.74 -0.51 8.42
N TRP A 22 2.48 -0.48 7.97
CA TRP A 22 1.67 -1.66 7.70
C TRP A 22 2.27 -2.54 6.62
N LEU A 23 2.87 -1.96 5.57
CA LEU A 23 3.61 -2.71 4.56
C LEU A 23 5.01 -3.13 5.00
N GLY A 24 5.56 -2.52 6.05
CA GLY A 24 6.92 -2.78 6.52
C GLY A 24 7.99 -2.15 5.61
N ILE A 25 7.64 -1.07 4.90
CA ILE A 25 8.55 -0.37 3.99
C ILE A 25 8.88 1.03 4.52
N PRO A 26 10.02 1.62 4.12
CA PRO A 26 10.33 3.00 4.48
C PRO A 26 9.27 3.97 3.95
N TYR A 27 8.89 4.95 4.77
CA TYR A 27 7.96 6.04 4.38
C TYR A 27 8.40 6.77 3.10
N ARG A 28 9.71 6.89 2.88
CA ARG A 28 10.28 7.51 1.68
C ARG A 28 9.95 6.73 0.41
N THR A 29 9.99 5.40 0.46
CA THR A 29 9.62 4.53 -0.66
C THR A 29 8.16 4.74 -1.06
N MET A 30 7.26 4.88 -0.08
CA MET A 30 5.86 5.24 -0.35
C MET A 30 5.72 6.61 -1.02
N GLN A 31 6.50 7.61 -0.59
CA GLN A 31 6.50 8.93 -1.24
C GLN A 31 7.05 8.87 -2.67
N ASP A 32 8.11 8.10 -2.90
CA ASP A 32 8.72 7.98 -4.23
C ASP A 32 7.76 7.30 -5.22
N TRP A 33 6.97 6.32 -4.76
CA TRP A 33 5.87 5.73 -5.53
C TRP A 33 4.77 6.74 -5.82
N GLU A 34 4.27 7.47 -4.81
CA GLU A 34 3.23 8.50 -5.02
C GLU A 34 3.68 9.60 -6.00
N ARG A 35 4.97 9.96 -5.97
CA ARG A 35 5.56 10.95 -6.87
C ARG A 35 5.90 10.39 -8.26
N GLY A 36 5.77 9.08 -8.46
CA GLY A 36 6.11 8.41 -9.72
C GLY A 36 7.62 8.39 -10.01
N VAL A 37 8.47 8.58 -8.99
CA VAL A 37 9.93 8.50 -9.10
C VAL A 37 10.38 7.05 -9.28
N SER A 38 9.63 6.10 -8.70
CA SER A 38 9.80 4.67 -8.93
C SER A 38 8.45 3.99 -9.07
N GLU A 39 8.43 2.85 -9.76
CA GLU A 39 7.23 2.03 -9.87
C GLU A 39 7.16 1.02 -8.71
N VAL A 40 5.94 0.69 -8.33
CA VAL A 40 5.67 -0.32 -7.31
C VAL A 40 6.02 -1.68 -7.90
N PRO A 41 6.93 -2.46 -7.30
CA PRO A 41 7.22 -3.80 -7.81
C PRO A 41 6.01 -4.72 -7.74
N ASP A 42 5.85 -5.62 -8.71
CA ASP A 42 4.71 -6.53 -8.80
C ASP A 42 4.51 -7.40 -7.54
N TYR A 43 5.62 -7.84 -6.92
CA TYR A 43 5.55 -8.62 -5.68
C TYR A 43 4.96 -7.83 -4.51
N VAL A 44 5.16 -6.50 -4.48
CA VAL A 44 4.56 -5.63 -3.47
C VAL A 44 3.06 -5.50 -3.70
N LEU A 45 2.61 -5.40 -4.96
CA LEU A 45 1.19 -5.39 -5.30
C LEU A 45 0.51 -6.69 -4.84
N ASN A 46 1.17 -7.84 -5.03
CA ASN A 46 0.68 -9.13 -4.55
C ASN A 46 0.59 -9.19 -3.02
N LEU A 47 1.59 -8.66 -2.31
CA LEU A 47 1.59 -8.57 -0.84
C LEU A 47 0.46 -7.67 -0.33
N ILE A 48 0.24 -6.52 -0.98
CA ILE A 48 -0.86 -5.60 -0.67
C ILE A 48 -2.20 -6.32 -0.85
N ALA A 49 -2.42 -7.00 -1.98
CA ALA A 49 -3.65 -7.72 -2.26
C ALA A 49 -3.93 -8.82 -1.22
N TYR A 50 -2.89 -9.58 -0.85
CA TYR A 50 -2.97 -10.61 0.19
C TYR A 50 -3.34 -10.02 1.55
N LYS A 51 -2.67 -8.95 1.97
CA LYS A 51 -2.97 -8.31 3.26
C LYS A 51 -4.38 -7.70 3.29
N VAL A 52 -4.82 -7.02 2.23
CA VAL A 52 -6.18 -6.47 2.15
C VAL A 52 -7.22 -7.58 2.26
N LYS A 53 -7.00 -8.70 1.57
CA LYS A 53 -7.90 -9.86 1.65
C LYS A 53 -7.99 -10.39 3.09
N ASN A 54 -6.85 -10.58 3.76
CA ASN A 54 -6.82 -11.07 5.13
C ASN A 54 -7.46 -10.09 6.13
N GLU A 55 -7.29 -8.78 5.95
CA GLU A 55 -7.88 -7.79 6.84
C GLU A 55 -9.40 -7.66 6.64
N LYS A 56 -9.90 -7.87 5.40
CA LYS A 56 -11.34 -8.04 5.13
C LYS A 56 -11.91 -9.30 5.79
N GLU A 57 -11.19 -10.41 5.73
CA GLU A 57 -11.60 -11.66 6.40
C GLU A 57 -11.66 -11.51 7.92
N LYS A 58 -10.80 -10.66 8.50
CA LYS A 58 -10.82 -10.32 9.93
C LYS A 58 -11.87 -9.26 10.31
N GLY A 59 -12.48 -8.58 9.34
CA GLY A 59 -13.44 -7.49 9.57
C GLY A 59 -12.83 -6.18 10.05
N ASN A 60 -11.53 -5.97 9.79
CA ASN A 60 -10.81 -4.75 10.18
C ASN A 60 -10.94 -3.62 9.16
N ILE A 61 -11.29 -3.94 7.90
CA ILE A 61 -11.53 -3.04 6.77
C ILE A 61 -12.60 -3.59 5.83
#